data_AF-A0A959UV04-F1
#
_entry.id   AF-A0A959UV04-F1
#
_cell.length_a   1.000
_cell.length_b   1.000
_cell.length_c   1.000
_cell.angle_alpha   90.00
_cell.angle_beta   90.00
_cell.angle_gamma   90.00
#
_symmetry.space_group_name_H-M   'P 1'
#
loop_
_entity.id
_entity.type
_entity.pdbx_description
1 polymer ?
#
loop_
_entity_poly.entity_id
_entity_poly.type
_entity_poly.pdbx_seq_one_letter_code
_entity_poly.pdbx_strand_id
1 'polypeptide(L)'
;ILTENKDKLTALARQLLDKEVIFKEDLEKIFGDRPFAKREEEPLIRNGASTPGATEAPAAEGQNTAGVEETGDQGPAPASS
;
A
#
# COMPACT_ATOMS: atom_id res chain seq x y z
N ILE A 1 -2.22 -30.23 14.84
CA ILE A 1 -1.88 -28.80 15.10
C ILE A 1 -1.12 -28.59 16.42
N LEU A 2 -1.77 -28.63 17.60
CA LEU A 2 -1.05 -28.36 18.88
C LEU A 2 0.01 -29.43 19.19
N THR A 3 -0.29 -30.69 18.89
CA THR A 3 0.64 -31.82 19.10
C THR A 3 1.89 -31.73 18.23
N GLU A 4 1.76 -31.24 16.98
CA GLU A 4 2.88 -31.05 16.05
C GLU A 4 3.81 -29.89 16.47
N ASN A 5 3.28 -28.90 17.18
CA ASN A 5 4.05 -27.73 17.62
C ASN A 5 4.53 -27.82 19.08
N LYS A 6 4.39 -28.99 19.73
CA LYS A 6 4.76 -29.19 21.14
C LYS A 6 6.20 -28.78 21.45
N ASP A 7 7.15 -29.11 20.58
CA ASP A 7 8.56 -28.79 20.81
C ASP A 7 8.82 -27.28 20.74
N LYS A 8 8.19 -26.60 19.77
CA LYS A 8 8.27 -25.13 19.62
C LYS A 8 7.60 -24.39 20.78
N LEU A 9 6.44 -24.87 21.25
CA LEU A 9 5.76 -24.32 22.42
C LEU A 9 6.57 -24.54 23.70
N THR A 10 7.25 -25.68 23.83
CA THR A 10 8.16 -25.96 24.95
C THR A 10 9.36 -25.03 24.94
N ALA A 11 9.94 -24.77 23.76
CA ALA A 11 11.04 -23.82 23.59
C ALA A 11 10.62 -22.40 24.00
N LEU A 12 9.44 -21.95 23.54
CA LEU A 12 8.88 -20.65 23.94
C LEU A 12 8.67 -20.55 25.45
N ALA A 13 8.10 -21.59 26.07
CA ALA A 13 7.85 -21.61 27.52
C ALA A 13 9.15 -21.50 28.32
N ARG A 14 10.21 -22.21 27.93
CA ARG A 14 11.54 -22.07 28.56
C ARG A 14 12.08 -20.65 28.43
N GLN A 15 11.95 -20.06 27.24
CA GLN A 15 12.44 -18.71 26.99
C GLN A 15 11.69 -17.65 27.79
N LEU A 16 10.40 -17.84 28.08
CA LEU A 16 9.60 -16.98 28.95
C LEU A 16 9.92 -17.16 30.45
N LEU A 17 10.39 -18.35 30.86
CA LEU A 17 10.87 -18.57 32.23
C LEU A 17 12.21 -17.85 32.46
N ASP A 18 13.08 -17.83 31.46
CA ASP A 18 14.38 -17.17 31.54
C ASP A 18 14.27 -15.64 31.30
N LYS A 19 13.39 -15.22 30.38
CA LYS A 19 13.18 -13.82 30.00
C LYS A 19 11.72 -13.44 30.20
N GLU A 20 11.47 -12.52 31.13
CA GLU A 20 10.12 -11.97 31.37
C GLU A 20 9.57 -11.22 30.14
N VAL A 21 10.46 -10.66 29.31
CA VAL A 21 10.12 -9.99 28.05
C VAL A 21 10.84 -10.68 26.89
N ILE A 22 10.07 -11.09 25.88
CA ILE A 22 10.59 -11.61 24.60
C ILE A 22 10.20 -10.68 23.45
N PHE A 23 11.07 -10.58 22.45
CA PHE A 23 10.87 -9.73 21.28
C PHE A 23 10.46 -10.56 20.05
N LYS A 24 10.04 -9.88 18.98
CA LYS A 24 9.58 -10.49 17.72
C LYS A 24 10.61 -11.46 17.14
N GLU A 25 11.89 -11.09 17.21
CA GLU A 25 13.01 -11.88 16.67
C GLU A 25 13.13 -13.23 17.42
N ASP A 26 12.78 -13.28 18.70
CA ASP A 26 12.82 -14.51 19.49
C ASP A 26 11.68 -15.47 19.09
N LEU A 27 10.51 -14.94 18.73
CA LEU A 27 9.42 -15.75 18.16
C LEU A 27 9.77 -16.26 16.76
N GLU A 28 10.40 -15.43 15.93
CA GLU A 28 10.85 -15.82 14.58
C GLU A 28 11.93 -16.90 14.63
N LYS A 29 12.83 -16.89 15.63
CA LYS A 29 13.81 -17.98 15.83
C LYS A 29 13.15 -19.33 16.12
N ILE A 30 12.02 -19.36 16.85
CA ILE A 30 11.34 -20.60 17.25
C ILE A 30 10.33 -21.06 16.18
N PHE A 31 9.55 -20.13 15.63
CA PHE A 31 8.41 -20.43 14.76
C PHE A 31 8.66 -20.12 13.28
N GLY A 32 9.71 -19.36 12.96
CA GLY A 32 9.97 -18.83 11.62
C GLY A 32 9.17 -17.58 11.31
N ASP A 33 9.19 -17.16 10.05
CA ASP A 33 8.45 -15.99 9.58
C ASP A 33 6.93 -16.16 9.73
N ARG A 34 6.25 -15.07 10.10
CA ARG A 34 4.80 -15.08 10.28
C ARG A 34 4.09 -15.32 8.94
N PRO A 35 3.35 -16.43 8.76
CA PRO A 35 2.80 -16.82 7.46
C PRO A 35 1.69 -15.89 6.95
N PHE A 36 1.15 -15.04 7.82
CA PHE A 36 0.09 -14.07 7.52
C PHE A 36 0.53 -12.64 7.86
N ALA A 37 1.83 -12.36 7.84
CA ALA A 37 2.30 -10.98 7.80
C ALA A 37 1.77 -10.34 6.50
N LYS A 38 0.62 -9.67 6.60
CA LYS A 38 0.30 -8.60 5.65
C LYS A 38 1.43 -7.61 5.77
N ARG A 39 2.19 -7.44 4.69
CA ARG A 39 3.25 -6.44 4.54
C ARG A 39 2.74 -5.13 5.15
N GLU A 40 3.25 -4.75 6.33
CA GLU A 40 2.92 -3.47 6.99
C GLU A 40 3.56 -2.28 6.26
N GLU A 41 4.12 -2.52 5.07
CA GLU A 41 4.75 -1.54 4.18
C GLU A 41 4.00 -1.40 2.86
N GLU A 42 2.66 -1.35 2.88
CA GLU A 42 1.95 -0.69 1.79
C GLU A 42 1.30 0.58 2.34
N PRO A 43 1.86 1.77 2.06
CA PRO A 43 1.13 3.00 2.32
C PRO A 43 -0.14 2.94 1.45
N LEU A 44 -1.31 2.89 2.08
CA LEU A 44 -2.59 2.99 1.40
C LEU A 44 -2.78 4.44 0.88
N ILE A 45 -1.97 4.88 -0.08
CA ILE A 45 -2.28 6.07 -0.86
C ILE A 45 -3.26 5.64 -1.96
N ARG A 46 -4.54 5.54 -1.60
CA ARG A 46 -5.62 5.41 -2.57
C ARG A 46 -5.97 6.80 -3.09
N ASN A 47 -5.17 7.32 -4.02
CA ASN A 47 -5.64 8.42 -4.87
C ASN A 47 -6.57 7.83 -5.93
N GLY A 48 -7.77 8.40 -6.01
CA GLY A 48 -8.88 7.88 -6.79
C GLY A 48 -8.65 7.81 -8.31
N ALA A 49 -9.55 7.06 -8.94
CA ALA A 49 -9.79 6.88 -10.37
C ALA A 49 -8.94 5.82 -11.10
N SER A 50 -9.41 4.58 -11.05
CA SER A 50 -9.30 3.63 -12.17
C SER A 50 -10.54 2.73 -12.19
N THR A 51 -11.58 3.30 -12.81
CA THR A 51 -12.58 2.69 -13.71
C THR A 51 -13.42 1.50 -13.22
N PRO A 52 -14.76 1.68 -13.06
CA PRO A 52 -15.69 0.57 -12.96
C PRO A 52 -15.90 -0.03 -14.37
N GLY A 53 -15.57 -1.31 -14.51
CA GLY A 53 -15.98 -2.09 -15.68
C GLY A 53 -17.49 -2.33 -15.63
N ALA A 54 -18.23 -1.55 -16.39
CA ALA A 54 -19.60 -1.86 -16.79
C ALA A 54 -19.74 -1.58 -18.29
N THR A 55 -19.75 -2.67 -19.04
CA THR A 55 -20.27 -2.76 -20.40
C THR A 55 -21.67 -2.17 -20.45
N GLU A 56 -21.88 -1.19 -21.33
CA GLU A 56 -23.07 -1.04 -22.21
C GLU A 56 -22.95 0.27 -23.01
N ALA A 57 -22.75 0.15 -24.32
CA ALA A 57 -23.10 1.17 -25.33
C ALA A 57 -24.65 1.21 -25.48
N PRO A 58 -25.31 2.22 -26.09
CA PRO A 58 -24.80 3.17 -27.10
C PRO A 58 -25.38 4.62 -27.08
N ALA A 59 -24.84 5.43 -28.01
CA ALA A 59 -25.51 6.45 -28.84
C ALA A 59 -25.85 7.87 -28.31
N ALA A 60 -25.58 8.82 -29.23
CA ALA A 60 -26.07 10.19 -29.38
C ALA A 60 -25.51 11.24 -28.39
N GLU A 61 -25.17 12.48 -28.74
CA GLU A 61 -25.11 13.32 -29.95
C GLU A 61 -24.47 14.65 -29.45
N GLY A 62 -23.86 15.47 -30.32
CA GLY A 62 -23.64 16.89 -30.00
C GLY A 62 -22.30 17.47 -30.44
N GLN A 63 -22.30 18.05 -31.64
CA GLN A 63 -21.24 18.90 -32.19
C GLN A 63 -21.41 20.35 -31.69
N ASN A 64 -20.33 20.98 -31.22
CA ASN A 64 -20.02 22.42 -31.28
C ASN A 64 -18.76 22.71 -30.46
N THR A 65 -17.88 23.67 -30.73
CA THR A 65 -17.73 24.67 -31.79
C THR A 65 -16.27 25.12 -31.71
N ALA A 66 -15.63 25.29 -32.86
CA ALA A 66 -14.32 25.91 -32.99
C ALA A 66 -14.39 27.44 -32.76
N GLY A 67 -13.39 27.96 -32.05
CA GLY A 67 -12.86 29.32 -32.17
C GLY A 67 -11.40 29.25 -31.72
N VAL A 68 -10.36 29.38 -32.55
CA VAL A 68 -9.94 30.56 -33.36
C VAL A 68 -9.83 31.77 -32.43
N GLU A 69 -8.70 32.44 -32.19
CA GLU A 69 -7.34 32.45 -32.74
C GLU A 69 -6.45 33.23 -31.73
N GLU A 70 -5.14 32.99 -31.79
CA GLU A 70 -4.06 34.01 -31.88
C GLU A 70 -4.23 35.35 -31.10
N THR A 71 -3.32 35.75 -30.21
CA THR A 71 -2.09 36.50 -30.58
C THR A 71 -1.37 37.00 -29.31
N GLY A 72 -0.03 37.06 -29.39
CA GLY A 72 0.85 38.04 -28.71
C GLY A 72 0.95 37.96 -27.18
N ASP A 73 2.02 38.36 -26.51
CA ASP A 73 3.24 39.05 -26.89
C ASP A 73 4.21 38.94 -25.70
N GLN A 74 5.48 39.18 -25.99
CA GLN A 74 6.68 39.00 -25.17
C GLN A 74 6.71 39.75 -23.83
N GLY A 75 7.50 39.20 -22.92
CA GLY A 75 8.23 40.00 -21.94
C GLY A 75 8.79 39.18 -20.78
N PRO A 76 10.11 38.91 -20.72
CA PRO A 76 10.73 38.40 -19.51
C PRO A 76 11.15 39.58 -18.63
N ALA A 77 10.86 39.52 -17.33
CA ALA A 77 11.59 40.32 -16.35
C ALA A 77 11.73 39.58 -15.01
N PRO A 78 12.95 39.52 -14.44
CA PRO A 78 13.31 38.64 -13.32
C PRO A 78 13.28 39.30 -11.93
N ALA A 79 13.24 38.41 -10.94
CA ALA A 79 13.74 38.52 -9.55
C ALA A 79 13.20 39.62 -8.64
N SER A 80 12.62 39.20 -7.51
CA SER A 80 12.47 40.02 -6.31
C SER A 80 13.30 39.43 -5.18
N SER A 81 14.03 40.31 -4.49
CA SER A 81 14.70 40.10 -3.19
C SER A 81 13.78 39.53 -2.12
#